data_AF-A0A7X3V0L3-F1
#
_entry.id   AF-A0A7X3V0L3-F1
#
_cell.length_a   1.000
_cell.length_b   1.000
_cell.length_c   1.000
_cell.angle_alpha   90.00
_cell.angle_beta   90.00
_cell.angle_gamma   90.00
#
_symmetry.space_group_name_H-M   'P 1'
#
loop_
_entity.id
_entity.type
_entity.pdbx_description
1 polymer ?
#
loop_
_entity_poly.entity_id
_entity_poly.type
_entity_poly.pdbx_seq_one_letter_code
_entity_poly.pdbx_strand_id
1 'polypeptide(L)'
;MRFSPELPEEEAYLKAQSRHRRRGCGGLRLCFPVLLLVAISFSGPLAAQSLRGGLRSMQEQHQRAIDYDYSFARNADHVQRLIDLGLLVPLRGNDSYVIDDEVSFPYTRVEVRTFVERLARQYRSACGEVLVVTSATRSLDRQPPNSSPLSVHPTGMAVDLRRSNHRPCRAWLEDVLLHLEERGTVEATYERWPPHYHIAVYTHEYARYVERVEAERRRVAASGQVADEGPMPSVVRYEVRSGDSLWTIAQAYGTTVDELQSANKLRGTRIYAGQTLEVPVGSR
;
A
#
# COMPACT_ATOMS: atom_id res chain seq x y z
N MET A 1 -27.42 22.54 -24.25
CA MET A 1 -26.33 22.91 -25.19
C MET A 1 -25.01 22.60 -24.47
N ARG A 2 -24.45 21.39 -24.62
CA ARG A 2 -23.32 21.05 -25.52
C ARG A 2 -22.37 22.23 -25.80
N PHE A 3 -21.16 22.21 -25.21
CA PHE A 3 -19.91 21.79 -25.88
C PHE A 3 -18.74 21.98 -24.89
N SER A 4 -18.04 20.90 -24.56
CA SER A 4 -16.66 20.94 -24.04
C SER A 4 -15.70 21.12 -25.22
N PRO A 5 -14.59 21.86 -25.08
CA PRO A 5 -13.45 21.71 -25.97
C PRO A 5 -12.50 20.65 -25.39
N GLU A 6 -12.34 19.55 -26.12
CA GLU A 6 -11.27 18.57 -25.95
C GLU A 6 -9.90 19.25 -26.18
N LEU A 7 -8.93 18.95 -25.32
CA LEU A 7 -7.56 19.49 -25.43
C LEU A 7 -6.73 18.63 -26.40
N PRO A 8 -5.89 19.23 -27.27
CA PRO A 8 -5.28 18.55 -28.43
C PRO A 8 -4.16 17.52 -28.12
N GLU A 9 -3.83 17.26 -26.86
CA GLU A 9 -2.68 16.42 -26.49
C GLU A 9 -3.01 14.92 -26.41
N GLU A 10 -4.29 14.56 -26.22
CA GLU A 10 -4.73 13.16 -26.06
C GLU A 10 -4.63 12.35 -27.36
N GLU A 11 -4.88 12.99 -28.50
CA GLU A 11 -4.82 12.35 -29.81
C GLU A 11 -3.37 12.05 -30.28
N ALA A 12 -2.41 12.87 -29.83
CA ALA A 12 -1.00 12.70 -30.15
C ALA A 12 -0.40 11.48 -29.44
N TYR A 13 -0.84 11.20 -28.20
CA TYR A 13 -0.38 10.05 -27.42
C TYR A 13 -0.90 8.72 -27.98
N LEU A 14 -2.18 8.66 -28.40
CA LEU A 14 -2.77 7.44 -28.98
C LEU A 14 -2.22 7.10 -30.37
N LYS A 15 -1.84 8.10 -31.19
CA LYS A 15 -1.23 7.87 -32.52
C LYS A 15 0.19 7.31 -32.44
N ALA A 16 0.91 7.48 -31.33
CA ALA A 16 2.26 6.93 -31.15
C ALA A 16 2.26 5.40 -30.92
N GLN A 17 1.22 4.86 -30.26
CA GLN A 17 1.15 3.42 -29.95
C GLN A 17 0.68 2.54 -31.13
N SER A 18 0.00 3.10 -32.13
CA SER A 18 -0.56 2.32 -33.26
C SER A 18 0.46 1.97 -34.35
N ARG A 19 1.67 2.56 -34.34
CA ARG A 19 2.69 2.35 -35.40
C ARG A 19 3.55 1.09 -35.24
N HIS A 20 3.41 0.34 -34.14
CA HIS A 20 4.28 -0.83 -33.89
C HIS A 20 3.70 -2.21 -34.23
N ARG A 21 2.48 -2.29 -34.78
CA ARG A 21 1.90 -3.55 -35.28
C ARG A 21 1.49 -3.41 -36.74
N ARG A 22 2.42 -3.66 -37.66
CA ARG A 22 2.15 -4.15 -39.04
C ARG A 22 3.47 -4.41 -39.77
N ARG A 23 3.93 -5.66 -39.72
CA ARG A 23 4.65 -6.31 -40.83
C ARG A 23 4.04 -7.70 -40.99
N GLY A 24 3.44 -7.93 -42.15
CA GLY A 24 2.72 -9.16 -42.47
C GLY A 24 3.62 -10.26 -43.01
N CYS A 25 3.04 -11.46 -43.11
CA CYS A 25 3.41 -12.47 -44.09
C CYS A 25 2.11 -13.01 -44.69
N GLY A 26 2.08 -13.07 -46.02
CA GLY A 26 0.95 -13.53 -46.81
C GLY A 26 0.87 -15.05 -46.93
N GLY A 27 -0.35 -15.52 -47.19
CA GLY A 27 -0.74 -16.67 -47.99
C GLY A 27 -0.06 -18.03 -47.75
N LEU A 28 -0.80 -18.98 -47.17
CA LEU A 28 -1.21 -20.21 -47.87
C LEU A 28 -2.32 -20.91 -47.06
N ARG A 29 -3.40 -21.31 -47.75
CA ARG A 29 -4.53 -22.06 -47.17
C ARG A 29 -4.08 -23.48 -46.85
N LEU A 30 -4.28 -23.96 -45.62
CA LEU A 30 -4.49 -25.37 -45.31
C LEU A 30 -5.29 -25.49 -44.01
N CYS A 31 -6.47 -26.12 -44.06
CA CYS A 31 -7.28 -26.44 -42.90
C CYS A 31 -6.58 -27.51 -42.04
N PHE A 32 -6.25 -27.19 -40.80
CA PHE A 32 -5.95 -28.15 -39.74
C PHE A 32 -6.79 -27.78 -38.51
N PRO A 33 -7.31 -28.76 -37.75
CA PRO A 33 -8.15 -28.48 -36.59
C PRO A 33 -7.31 -27.78 -35.54
N VAL A 34 -7.71 -26.56 -35.16
CA VAL A 34 -7.08 -25.81 -34.07
C VAL A 34 -7.43 -26.53 -32.78
N LEU A 35 -6.51 -27.34 -32.29
CA LEU A 35 -6.49 -27.76 -30.89
C LEU A 35 -6.29 -26.47 -30.08
N LEU A 36 -7.35 -25.98 -29.43
CA LEU A 36 -7.33 -24.79 -28.60
C LEU A 36 -6.47 -25.08 -27.35
N LEU A 37 -5.15 -24.93 -27.49
CA LEU A 37 -4.24 -24.81 -26.35
C LEU A 37 -4.62 -23.50 -25.64
N VAL A 38 -5.45 -23.63 -24.61
CA VAL A 38 -5.61 -22.59 -23.60
C VAL A 38 -4.22 -22.40 -22.98
N ALA A 39 -3.48 -21.42 -23.48
CA ALA A 39 -2.34 -20.89 -22.79
C ALA A 39 -2.88 -20.27 -21.50
N ILE A 40 -2.87 -21.06 -20.43
CA ILE A 40 -3.00 -20.54 -19.07
C ILE A 40 -1.84 -19.57 -18.94
N SER A 41 -2.14 -18.30 -19.18
CA SER A 41 -1.24 -17.21 -18.85
C SER A 41 -1.16 -17.24 -17.34
N PHE A 42 -0.16 -17.93 -16.81
CA PHE A 42 0.26 -17.71 -15.45
C PHE A 42 0.63 -16.23 -15.39
N SER A 43 -0.28 -15.43 -14.84
CA SER A 43 0.04 -14.12 -14.31
C SER A 43 1.10 -14.37 -13.24
N GLY A 44 2.37 -14.30 -13.66
CA GLY A 44 3.49 -14.29 -12.73
C GLY A 44 3.29 -13.16 -11.71
N PRO A 45 3.91 -13.27 -10.54
CA PRO A 45 3.75 -12.27 -9.49
C PRO A 45 4.02 -10.87 -10.06
N LEU A 46 3.14 -9.94 -9.69
CA LEU A 46 3.25 -8.51 -9.95
C LEU A 46 4.70 -8.05 -9.75
N ALA A 47 5.19 -7.26 -10.70
CA ALA A 47 6.53 -6.71 -10.64
C ALA A 47 6.71 -5.90 -9.35
N ALA A 48 7.75 -6.28 -8.59
CA ALA A 48 8.48 -5.52 -7.56
C ALA A 48 7.92 -5.42 -6.12
N GLN A 49 7.95 -6.54 -5.38
CA GLN A 49 8.10 -6.56 -3.91
C GLN A 49 9.55 -6.19 -3.52
N SER A 50 9.94 -4.92 -3.58
CA SER A 50 11.35 -4.60 -3.32
C SER A 50 11.62 -3.26 -2.65
N LEU A 51 10.60 -2.44 -2.40
CA LEU A 51 10.76 -1.03 -2.03
C LEU A 51 11.65 -0.25 -3.02
N ARG A 52 11.83 -0.79 -4.23
CA ARG A 52 12.57 -0.14 -5.30
C ARG A 52 11.55 0.48 -6.22
N GLY A 53 11.52 1.80 -6.22
CA GLY A 53 10.78 2.55 -7.21
C GLY A 53 11.45 2.46 -8.58
N GLY A 54 10.86 3.18 -9.52
CA GLY A 54 11.38 3.32 -10.87
C GLY A 54 10.32 3.92 -11.78
N LEU A 55 10.69 4.15 -13.04
CA LEU A 55 9.75 4.76 -14.00
C LEU A 55 8.46 3.96 -14.15
N ARG A 56 8.55 2.62 -14.22
CA ARG A 56 7.37 1.75 -14.32
C ARG A 56 6.45 1.90 -13.11
N SER A 57 7.03 1.87 -11.92
CA SER A 57 6.33 2.03 -10.64
C SER A 57 5.59 3.39 -10.59
N MET A 58 6.27 4.49 -10.92
CA MET A 58 5.61 5.81 -11.02
C MET A 58 4.51 5.86 -12.09
N GLN A 59 4.71 5.19 -13.24
CA GLN A 59 3.68 5.11 -14.29
C GLN A 59 2.45 4.34 -13.81
N GLU A 60 2.64 3.23 -13.09
CA GLU A 60 1.56 2.43 -12.52
C GLU A 60 0.76 3.25 -11.49
N GLN A 61 1.43 3.90 -10.54
CA GLN A 61 0.77 4.78 -9.57
C GLN A 61 -0.02 5.90 -10.23
N HIS A 62 0.58 6.57 -11.23
CA HIS A 62 -0.06 7.64 -11.97
C HIS A 62 -1.27 7.15 -12.76
N GLN A 63 -1.16 6.00 -13.42
CA GLN A 63 -2.27 5.39 -14.15
C GLN A 63 -3.40 5.01 -13.20
N ARG A 64 -3.11 4.49 -12.01
CA ARG A 64 -4.15 4.21 -10.98
C ARG A 64 -4.89 5.47 -10.57
N ALA A 65 -4.19 6.60 -10.41
CA ALA A 65 -4.84 7.86 -10.12
C ALA A 65 -5.83 8.28 -11.23
N ILE A 66 -5.45 8.08 -12.49
CA ILE A 66 -6.31 8.35 -13.66
C ILE A 66 -7.50 7.38 -13.67
N ASP A 67 -7.27 6.09 -13.45
CA ASP A 67 -8.32 5.06 -13.46
C ASP A 67 -9.36 5.29 -12.36
N TYR A 68 -8.97 5.89 -11.23
CA TYR A 68 -9.88 6.30 -10.15
C TYR A 68 -10.50 7.69 -10.34
N ASP A 69 -10.28 8.33 -11.49
CA ASP A 69 -10.76 9.68 -11.82
C ASP A 69 -10.33 10.74 -10.79
N TYR A 70 -9.08 10.68 -10.35
CA TYR A 70 -8.56 11.62 -9.36
C TYR A 70 -8.13 12.94 -9.98
N SER A 71 -8.70 14.02 -9.44
CA SER A 71 -8.20 15.38 -9.68
C SER A 71 -6.80 15.56 -9.12
N PHE A 72 -5.88 16.06 -9.94
CA PHE A 72 -4.55 16.52 -9.52
C PHE A 72 -4.64 17.99 -9.09
N ALA A 73 -4.43 18.25 -7.80
CA ALA A 73 -4.48 19.61 -7.26
C ALA A 73 -3.42 20.50 -7.92
N ARG A 74 -3.85 21.59 -8.54
CA ARG A 74 -2.96 22.47 -9.33
C ARG A 74 -2.25 23.49 -8.45
N ASN A 75 -2.95 23.98 -7.43
CA ASN A 75 -2.52 25.01 -6.51
C ASN A 75 -3.30 24.91 -5.18
N ALA A 76 -2.99 25.79 -4.23
CA ALA A 76 -3.63 25.83 -2.91
C ALA A 76 -5.15 25.98 -2.99
N ASP A 77 -5.67 26.84 -3.86
CA ASP A 77 -7.13 27.02 -4.03
C ASP A 77 -7.81 25.74 -4.54
N HIS A 78 -7.12 24.98 -5.40
CA HIS A 78 -7.63 23.68 -5.84
C HIS A 78 -7.63 22.67 -4.70
N VAL A 79 -6.59 22.64 -3.85
CA VAL A 79 -6.59 21.81 -2.63
C VAL A 79 -7.80 22.16 -1.75
N GLN A 80 -8.05 23.45 -1.50
CA GLN A 80 -9.18 23.89 -0.68
C GLN A 80 -10.52 23.44 -1.27
N ARG A 81 -10.73 23.56 -2.59
CA ARG A 81 -11.96 23.05 -3.23
C ARG A 81 -12.14 21.55 -3.05
N LEU A 82 -11.07 20.76 -3.12
CA LEU A 82 -11.15 19.32 -2.88
C LEU A 82 -11.50 19.00 -1.42
N ILE A 83 -11.04 19.82 -0.46
CA ILE A 83 -11.44 19.72 0.95
C ILE A 83 -12.92 20.04 1.11
N ASP A 84 -13.39 21.15 0.52
CA ASP A 84 -14.79 21.60 0.63
C ASP A 84 -15.77 20.58 0.01
N LEU A 85 -15.33 19.86 -1.03
CA LEU A 85 -16.09 18.78 -1.66
C LEU A 85 -16.03 17.45 -0.87
N GLY A 86 -15.28 17.39 0.24
CA GLY A 86 -15.07 16.16 1.02
C GLY A 86 -14.19 15.12 0.33
N LEU A 87 -13.52 15.50 -0.76
CA LEU A 87 -12.63 14.63 -1.53
C LEU A 87 -11.26 14.46 -0.88
N LEU A 88 -10.82 15.45 -0.10
CA LEU A 88 -9.65 15.38 0.78
C LEU A 88 -10.08 15.61 2.23
N VAL A 89 -9.50 14.85 3.15
CA VAL A 89 -9.77 14.93 4.59
C VAL A 89 -8.49 15.28 5.34
N PRO A 90 -8.58 15.95 6.50
CA PRO A 90 -7.40 16.31 7.28
C PRO A 90 -6.73 15.06 7.86
N LEU A 91 -5.40 15.05 7.80
CA LEU A 91 -4.52 14.09 8.46
C LEU A 91 -3.95 14.75 9.73
N ARG A 92 -4.51 14.41 10.89
CA ARG A 92 -4.17 15.05 12.17
C ARG A 92 -3.32 14.12 13.03
N GLY A 93 -2.11 14.56 13.35
CA GLY A 93 -1.22 13.85 14.25
C GLY A 93 -1.89 13.54 15.60
N ASN A 94 -1.45 12.46 16.23
CA ASN A 94 -1.92 11.96 17.51
C ASN A 94 -0.79 11.25 18.28
N ASP A 95 -1.15 10.42 19.26
CA ASP A 95 -0.18 9.70 20.09
C ASP A 95 0.64 8.64 19.32
N SER A 96 0.19 8.23 18.12
CA SER A 96 0.76 7.15 17.33
C SER A 96 1.51 7.64 16.09
N TYR A 97 1.19 8.83 15.58
CA TYR A 97 1.96 9.49 14.53
C TYR A 97 1.94 11.01 14.65
N VAL A 98 2.99 11.66 14.15
CA VAL A 98 3.05 13.12 14.02
C VAL A 98 3.18 13.52 12.55
N ILE A 99 2.79 14.75 12.25
CA ILE A 99 3.00 15.39 10.96
C ILE A 99 4.23 16.29 11.10
N ASP A 100 5.18 16.16 10.18
CA ASP A 100 6.33 17.05 10.11
C ASP A 100 5.89 18.49 9.79
N ASP A 101 6.50 19.49 10.43
CA ASP A 101 6.12 20.90 10.30
C ASP A 101 6.27 21.42 8.86
N GLU A 102 7.08 20.76 8.02
CA GLU A 102 7.27 21.11 6.62
C GLU A 102 6.08 20.69 5.71
N VAL A 103 5.14 19.88 6.21
CA VAL A 103 3.98 19.41 5.43
C VAL A 103 2.95 20.52 5.25
N SER A 104 3.00 21.18 4.10
CA SER A 104 2.14 22.33 3.78
C SER A 104 0.64 22.00 3.65
N PHE A 105 0.29 20.80 3.18
CA PHE A 105 -1.11 20.36 3.07
C PHE A 105 -1.27 18.98 3.72
N PRO A 106 -1.51 18.91 5.04
CA PRO A 106 -1.73 17.65 5.76
C PRO A 106 -3.16 17.14 5.51
N TYR A 107 -3.47 16.90 4.24
CA TYR A 107 -4.74 16.39 3.76
C TYR A 107 -4.47 15.21 2.83
N THR A 108 -5.37 14.25 2.83
CA THR A 108 -5.26 13.02 2.02
C THR A 108 -6.64 12.50 1.65
N ARG A 109 -6.71 11.46 0.81
CA ARG A 109 -7.93 10.65 0.67
C ARG A 109 -8.24 9.93 1.99
N VAL A 110 -9.51 9.62 2.23
CA VAL A 110 -9.94 9.02 3.51
C VAL A 110 -9.31 7.65 3.77
N GLU A 111 -9.06 6.87 2.71
CA GLU A 111 -8.40 5.57 2.77
C GLU A 111 -6.92 5.72 3.13
N VAL A 112 -6.26 6.78 2.65
CA VAL A 112 -4.87 7.09 3.04
C VAL A 112 -4.79 7.48 4.51
N ARG A 113 -5.73 8.31 5.00
CA ARG A 113 -5.83 8.61 6.44
C ARG A 113 -6.01 7.32 7.25
N THR A 114 -6.92 6.46 6.81
CA THR A 114 -7.20 5.17 7.45
C THR A 114 -5.95 4.27 7.45
N PHE A 115 -5.21 4.25 6.35
CA PHE A 115 -3.94 3.55 6.22
C PHE A 115 -2.91 4.06 7.24
N VAL A 116 -2.65 5.37 7.27
CA VAL A 116 -1.68 5.99 8.18
C VAL A 116 -2.07 5.72 9.63
N GLU A 117 -3.32 5.91 10.01
CA GLU A 117 -3.78 5.69 11.39
C GLU A 117 -3.64 4.24 11.85
N ARG A 118 -3.99 3.27 10.98
CA ARG A 118 -3.84 1.83 11.29
C ARG A 118 -2.38 1.44 11.37
N LEU A 119 -1.57 1.87 10.41
CA LEU A 119 -0.14 1.59 10.34
C LEU A 119 0.58 2.17 11.55
N ALA A 120 0.30 3.44 11.90
CA ALA A 120 0.92 4.14 13.02
C ALA A 120 0.68 3.46 14.37
N ARG A 121 -0.56 3.05 14.66
CA ARG A 121 -0.88 2.31 15.89
C ARG A 121 -0.10 1.00 15.97
N GLN A 122 -0.04 0.26 14.87
CA GLN A 122 0.67 -1.01 14.80
C GLN A 122 2.18 -0.82 14.89
N TYR A 123 2.72 0.21 14.25
CA TYR A 123 4.14 0.58 14.28
C TYR A 123 4.59 0.93 15.71
N ARG A 124 3.81 1.79 16.38
CA ARG A 124 4.07 2.18 17.76
C ARG A 124 3.96 1.01 18.74
N SER A 125 2.96 0.14 18.57
CA SER A 125 2.89 -1.11 19.34
C SER A 125 4.17 -1.91 19.13
N ALA A 126 4.45 -2.30 17.89
CA ALA A 126 5.48 -3.26 17.54
C ALA A 126 6.92 -2.86 17.90
N CYS A 127 7.20 -1.56 18.08
CA CYS A 127 8.57 -1.13 18.33
C CYS A 127 8.72 0.14 19.19
N GLY A 128 7.62 0.76 19.63
CA GLY A 128 7.62 1.92 20.53
C GLY A 128 7.84 3.29 19.86
N GLU A 129 8.23 3.36 18.58
CA GLU A 129 8.41 4.64 17.89
C GLU A 129 7.10 5.23 17.37
N VAL A 130 7.05 6.56 17.30
CA VAL A 130 5.96 7.31 16.68
C VAL A 130 6.26 7.48 15.19
N LEU A 131 5.29 7.15 14.34
CA LEU A 131 5.43 7.32 12.89
C LEU A 131 5.49 8.83 12.55
N VAL A 132 6.32 9.24 11.59
CA VAL A 132 6.42 10.65 11.18
C VAL A 132 6.06 10.77 9.72
N VAL A 133 5.00 11.51 9.43
CA VAL A 133 4.56 11.83 8.07
C VAL A 133 5.32 13.06 7.59
N THR A 134 6.13 12.92 6.55
CA THR A 134 6.98 13.98 6.00
C THR A 134 6.41 14.60 4.72
N SER A 135 5.35 14.03 4.17
CA SER A 135 4.59 14.60 3.05
C SER A 135 3.21 13.97 2.94
N ALA A 136 2.24 14.72 2.40
CA ALA A 136 0.88 14.28 2.13
C ALA A 136 0.44 14.85 0.76
N THR A 137 -0.72 15.51 0.67
CA THR A 137 -1.06 16.25 -0.55
C THR A 137 -0.02 17.34 -0.84
N ARG A 138 0.39 17.45 -2.10
CA ARG A 138 1.25 18.53 -2.59
C ARG A 138 0.80 18.94 -3.98
N SER A 139 0.34 20.18 -4.14
CA SER A 139 -0.13 20.69 -5.42
C SER A 139 0.99 20.76 -6.47
N LEU A 140 0.61 20.75 -7.75
CA LEU A 140 1.56 20.77 -8.88
C LEU A 140 2.51 21.98 -8.85
N ASP A 141 2.00 23.17 -8.51
CA ASP A 141 2.77 24.41 -8.37
C ASP A 141 3.75 24.44 -7.18
N ARG A 142 3.66 23.46 -6.27
CA ARG A 142 4.54 23.34 -5.09
C ARG A 142 5.44 22.11 -5.12
N GLN A 143 5.50 21.40 -6.25
CA GLN A 143 6.39 20.26 -6.40
C GLN A 143 7.86 20.72 -6.34
N PRO A 144 8.75 20.00 -5.63
CA PRO A 144 10.19 20.23 -5.69
C PRO A 144 10.72 20.24 -7.13
N PRO A 145 11.81 20.98 -7.44
CA PRO A 145 12.34 21.09 -8.80
C PRO A 145 12.72 19.75 -9.46
N ASN A 146 13.04 18.74 -8.66
CA ASN A 146 13.42 17.39 -9.10
C ASN A 146 12.24 16.40 -9.09
N SER A 147 11.00 16.87 -8.96
CA SER A 147 9.83 16.00 -8.95
C SER A 147 9.53 15.44 -10.33
N SER A 148 9.08 14.19 -10.36
CA SER A 148 8.56 13.57 -11.59
C SER A 148 7.23 14.20 -12.01
N PRO A 149 6.97 14.40 -13.32
CA PRO A 149 5.65 14.78 -13.81
C PRO A 149 4.57 13.73 -13.51
N LEU A 150 4.98 12.50 -13.16
CA LEU A 150 4.09 11.40 -12.78
C LEU A 150 3.69 11.41 -11.29
N SER A 151 4.14 12.41 -10.51
CA SER A 151 3.86 12.49 -9.07
C SER A 151 2.37 12.39 -8.75
N VAL A 152 2.02 11.54 -7.80
CA VAL A 152 0.64 11.31 -7.32
C VAL A 152 0.30 12.06 -6.03
N HIS A 153 1.26 12.77 -5.41
CA HIS A 153 0.94 13.66 -4.27
C HIS A 153 -0.18 14.67 -4.52
N PRO A 154 -0.33 15.27 -5.73
CA PRO A 154 -1.42 16.22 -5.99
C PRO A 154 -2.82 15.62 -5.84
N THR A 155 -2.97 14.30 -5.87
CA THR A 155 -4.27 13.64 -5.79
C THR A 155 -4.69 13.30 -4.35
N GLY A 156 -3.74 13.40 -3.41
CA GLY A 156 -3.92 12.99 -2.01
C GLY A 156 -3.94 11.48 -1.78
N MET A 157 -3.60 10.67 -2.79
CA MET A 157 -3.50 9.21 -2.64
C MET A 157 -2.14 8.73 -2.10
N ALA A 158 -1.17 9.64 -1.96
CA ALA A 158 0.18 9.33 -1.53
C ALA A 158 0.57 10.03 -0.23
N VAL A 159 1.48 9.40 0.52
CA VAL A 159 2.06 9.89 1.77
C VAL A 159 3.54 9.53 1.81
N ASP A 160 4.37 10.41 2.36
CA ASP A 160 5.78 10.09 2.64
C ASP A 160 5.97 9.89 4.14
N LEU A 161 6.72 8.84 4.51
CA LEU A 161 7.03 8.50 5.89
C LEU A 161 8.54 8.60 6.14
N ARG A 162 8.92 9.24 7.24
CA ARG A 162 10.31 9.27 7.68
C ARG A 162 10.83 7.84 7.88
N ARG A 163 12.03 7.59 7.37
CA ARG A 163 12.71 6.32 7.65
C ARG A 163 13.33 6.35 9.05
N SER A 164 12.95 5.38 9.88
CA SER A 164 13.54 5.22 11.21
C SER A 164 15.01 4.79 11.14
N ASN A 165 15.82 5.34 12.06
CA ASN A 165 17.18 4.90 12.31
C ASN A 165 17.23 3.62 13.15
N HIS A 166 16.19 3.36 13.95
CA HIS A 166 16.08 2.15 14.76
C HIS A 166 15.79 0.93 13.87
N ARG A 167 16.74 0.00 13.83
CA ARG A 167 16.71 -1.13 12.89
C ARG A 167 15.46 -2.02 13.05
N PRO A 168 15.01 -2.40 14.26
CA PRO A 168 13.77 -3.17 14.44
C PRO A 168 12.53 -2.46 13.89
N CYS A 169 12.36 -1.17 14.19
CA CYS A 169 11.23 -0.38 13.71
C CYS A 169 11.22 -0.28 12.18
N ARG A 170 12.39 0.02 11.60
CA ARG A 170 12.54 0.05 10.15
C ARG A 170 12.20 -1.29 9.51
N ALA A 171 12.75 -2.38 10.02
CA ALA A 171 12.50 -3.72 9.48
C ALA A 171 11.02 -4.10 9.57
N TRP A 172 10.35 -3.74 10.67
CA TRP A 172 8.91 -3.93 10.80
C TRP A 172 8.12 -3.15 9.74
N LEU A 173 8.44 -1.86 9.54
CA LEU A 173 7.72 -1.03 8.59
C LEU A 173 7.92 -1.53 7.15
N GLU A 174 9.16 -1.82 6.77
CA GLU A 174 9.49 -2.36 5.44
C GLU A 174 8.75 -3.67 5.16
N ASP A 175 8.65 -4.55 6.16
CA ASP A 175 7.92 -5.81 6.06
C ASP A 175 6.41 -5.62 5.84
N VAL A 176 5.78 -4.74 6.62
CA VAL A 176 4.35 -4.43 6.47
C VAL A 176 4.07 -3.80 5.10
N LEU A 177 4.93 -2.91 4.62
CA LEU A 177 4.78 -2.29 3.30
C LEU A 177 4.88 -3.34 2.19
N LEU A 178 5.89 -4.21 2.22
CA LEU A 178 6.05 -5.30 1.25
C LEU A 178 4.86 -6.27 1.25
N HIS A 179 4.29 -6.55 2.43
CA HIS A 179 3.11 -7.40 2.55
C HIS A 179 1.85 -6.78 1.93
N LEU A 180 1.70 -5.46 2.06
CA LEU A 180 0.58 -4.71 1.47
C LEU A 180 0.76 -4.50 -0.03
N GLU A 181 2.01 -4.39 -0.51
CA GLU A 181 2.38 -4.43 -1.93
C GLU A 181 2.02 -5.76 -2.58
N GLU A 182 2.35 -6.88 -1.93
CA GLU A 182 1.99 -8.23 -2.40
C GLU A 182 0.48 -8.37 -2.63
N ARG A 183 -0.34 -7.66 -1.84
CA ARG A 183 -1.80 -7.64 -1.95
C ARG A 183 -2.33 -6.63 -2.96
N GLY A 184 -1.45 -5.85 -3.59
CA GLY A 184 -1.83 -4.79 -4.53
C GLY A 184 -2.63 -3.67 -3.86
N THR A 185 -2.40 -3.40 -2.57
CA THR A 185 -3.14 -2.38 -1.82
C THR A 185 -2.36 -1.07 -1.67
N VAL A 186 -1.04 -1.15 -1.76
CA VAL A 186 -0.14 0.00 -1.76
C VAL A 186 0.99 -0.27 -2.74
N GLU A 187 1.72 0.78 -3.08
CA GLU A 187 3.04 0.70 -3.66
C GLU A 187 3.98 1.61 -2.87
N ALA A 188 5.07 1.06 -2.34
CA ALA A 188 6.04 1.78 -1.53
C ALA A 188 7.42 1.80 -2.19
N THR A 189 8.08 2.95 -2.09
CA THR A 189 9.43 3.17 -2.60
C THR A 189 10.29 3.76 -1.51
N TYR A 190 11.46 3.17 -1.28
CA TYR A 190 12.48 3.77 -0.43
C TYR A 190 13.30 4.80 -1.23
N GLU A 191 13.13 6.07 -0.88
CA GLU A 191 13.91 7.18 -1.41
C GLU A 191 15.13 7.42 -0.54
N ARG A 192 16.30 7.61 -1.17
CA ARG A 192 17.58 7.69 -0.44
C ARG A 192 17.95 9.09 0.02
N TRP A 193 17.49 10.13 -0.67
CA TRP A 193 17.97 11.50 -0.48
C TRP A 193 16.83 12.53 -0.59
N PRO A 194 16.30 13.02 0.55
CA PRO A 194 16.54 12.52 1.92
C PRO A 194 15.94 11.12 2.14
N PRO A 195 16.39 10.33 3.13
CA PRO A 195 15.86 9.00 3.40
C PRO A 195 14.39 8.99 3.87
N HIS A 196 13.47 8.52 3.04
CA HIS A 196 12.05 8.36 3.38
C HIS A 196 11.40 7.24 2.56
N TYR A 197 10.19 6.84 2.95
CA TYR A 197 9.35 5.95 2.13
C TYR A 197 8.28 6.80 1.45
N HIS A 198 8.24 6.78 0.13
CA HIS A 198 7.09 7.24 -0.65
C HIS A 198 6.08 6.11 -0.75
N ILE A 199 4.81 6.35 -0.42
CA ILE A 199 3.77 5.31 -0.44
C ILE A 199 2.55 5.84 -1.17
N ALA A 200 2.20 5.20 -2.29
CA ALA A 200 0.92 5.36 -2.96
C ALA A 200 -0.07 4.32 -2.43
N VAL A 201 -1.21 4.76 -1.89
CA VAL A 201 -2.27 3.85 -1.44
C VAL A 201 -3.29 3.71 -2.56
N TYR A 202 -3.52 2.47 -3.00
CA TYR A 202 -4.57 2.14 -3.96
C TYR A 202 -5.89 2.05 -3.20
N THR A 203 -6.56 3.21 -3.12
CA THR A 203 -7.67 3.49 -2.21
C THR A 203 -8.80 2.46 -2.28
N HIS A 204 -9.25 2.08 -3.48
CA HIS A 204 -10.30 1.07 -3.66
C HIS A 204 -9.87 -0.31 -3.14
N GLU A 205 -8.65 -0.74 -3.47
CA GLU A 205 -8.07 -2.02 -3.06
C GLU A 205 -7.82 -2.05 -1.55
N TYR A 206 -7.32 -0.96 -0.99
CA TYR A 206 -7.06 -0.81 0.44
C TYR A 206 -8.37 -0.80 1.24
N ALA A 207 -9.41 -0.09 0.78
CA ALA A 207 -10.72 -0.11 1.41
C ALA A 207 -11.30 -1.53 1.46
N ARG A 208 -11.29 -2.26 0.33
CA ARG A 208 -11.73 -3.66 0.28
C ARG A 208 -10.89 -4.57 1.19
N TYR A 209 -9.59 -4.31 1.30
CA TYR A 209 -8.72 -5.05 2.22
C TYR A 209 -9.13 -4.82 3.68
N VAL A 210 -9.37 -3.56 4.08
CA VAL A 210 -9.82 -3.21 5.42
C VAL A 210 -11.16 -3.86 5.75
N GLU A 211 -12.13 -3.78 4.84
CA GLU A 211 -13.44 -4.40 4.99
C GLU A 211 -13.35 -5.91 5.23
N ARG A 212 -12.49 -6.62 4.47
CA ARG A 212 -12.27 -8.06 4.67
C ARG A 212 -11.68 -8.38 6.04
N VAL A 213 -10.65 -7.63 6.46
CA VAL A 213 -10.02 -7.84 7.77
C VAL A 213 -11.01 -7.59 8.91
N GLU A 214 -11.84 -6.56 8.80
CA GLU A 214 -12.83 -6.23 9.83
C GLU A 214 -14.04 -7.16 9.83
N ALA A 215 -14.48 -7.63 8.65
CA ALA A 215 -15.49 -8.67 8.55
C ALA A 215 -15.01 -9.96 9.20
N GLU A 216 -13.76 -10.37 8.96
CA GLU A 216 -13.21 -11.57 9.57
C GLU A 216 -13.09 -11.44 11.09
N ARG A 217 -12.59 -10.29 11.59
CA ARG A 217 -12.58 -10.01 13.04
C ARG A 217 -13.97 -10.09 13.66
N ARG A 218 -14.99 -9.54 13.00
CA ARG A 218 -16.38 -9.63 13.45
C ARG A 218 -16.91 -11.06 13.42
N ARG A 219 -16.57 -11.84 12.40
CA ARG A 219 -16.95 -13.26 12.31
C ARG A 219 -16.34 -14.07 13.45
N VAL A 220 -15.05 -13.89 13.72
CA VAL A 220 -14.36 -14.55 14.83
C VAL A 220 -14.95 -14.12 16.19
N ALA A 221 -15.25 -12.83 16.36
CA ALA A 221 -15.90 -12.35 17.59
C ALA A 221 -17.33 -12.90 17.76
N ALA A 222 -18.08 -13.03 16.66
CA ALA A 222 -19.47 -13.50 16.67
C ALA A 222 -19.61 -15.02 16.70
N SER A 223 -18.61 -15.79 16.24
CA SER A 223 -18.65 -17.25 16.23
C SER A 223 -18.61 -17.85 17.64
N GLY A 224 -18.38 -17.04 18.67
CA GLY A 224 -18.33 -17.53 20.05
C GLY A 224 -17.23 -18.54 20.30
N GLN A 225 -16.32 -18.79 19.34
CA GLN A 225 -15.17 -19.69 19.47
C GLN A 225 -14.08 -19.16 20.43
N VAL A 226 -14.44 -18.22 21.31
CA VAL A 226 -13.65 -17.82 22.48
C VAL A 226 -14.37 -18.24 23.78
N ALA A 227 -15.54 -18.87 23.68
CA ALA A 227 -16.29 -19.44 24.79
C ALA A 227 -16.63 -20.90 24.46
N ASP A 228 -16.11 -21.83 25.24
CA ASP A 228 -16.51 -23.25 25.29
C ASP A 228 -15.80 -24.25 24.35
N GLU A 229 -14.53 -24.02 24.01
CA GLU A 229 -13.58 -25.14 23.97
C GLU A 229 -12.71 -25.01 25.21
N GLY A 230 -12.69 -26.03 26.08
CA GLY A 230 -11.84 -26.07 27.28
C GLY A 230 -10.42 -25.61 26.97
N PRO A 231 -9.70 -25.02 27.95
CA PRO A 231 -8.69 -23.99 27.73
C PRO A 231 -7.98 -24.15 26.40
N MET A 232 -8.41 -23.38 25.39
CA MET A 232 -7.67 -23.27 24.13
C MET A 232 -6.21 -23.04 24.51
N PRO A 233 -5.25 -23.73 23.89
CA PRO A 233 -3.86 -23.48 24.19
C PRO A 233 -3.65 -21.98 23.93
N SER A 234 -3.44 -21.23 25.01
CA SER A 234 -3.17 -19.79 24.99
C SER A 234 -1.95 -19.42 24.13
N VAL A 235 -1.28 -20.44 23.59
CA VAL A 235 -0.10 -20.41 22.75
C VAL A 235 -0.19 -21.55 21.71
N VAL A 236 -0.19 -21.21 20.42
CA VAL A 236 -0.05 -22.16 19.30
C VAL A 236 1.41 -22.26 18.88
N ARG A 237 1.94 -23.47 18.69
CA ARG A 237 3.27 -23.65 18.06
C ARG A 237 3.14 -23.51 16.55
N TYR A 238 3.78 -22.49 15.99
CA TYR A 238 3.79 -22.20 14.56
C TYR A 238 5.19 -22.35 13.97
N GLU A 239 5.34 -23.14 12.92
CA GLU A 239 6.59 -23.21 12.16
C GLU A 239 6.58 -22.13 11.07
N VAL A 240 7.52 -21.20 11.17
CA VAL A 240 7.71 -20.07 10.26
C VAL A 240 7.96 -20.60 8.84
N ARG A 241 7.21 -20.09 7.88
CA ARG A 241 7.33 -20.42 6.46
C ARG A 241 8.12 -19.35 5.73
N SER A 242 8.63 -19.71 4.55
CA SER A 242 9.28 -18.71 3.68
C SER A 242 8.28 -17.62 3.31
N GLY A 243 8.65 -16.36 3.58
CA GLY A 243 7.78 -15.19 3.36
C GLY A 243 6.95 -14.77 4.57
N ASP A 244 7.01 -15.50 5.68
CA ASP A 244 6.37 -15.07 6.92
C ASP A 244 7.13 -13.93 7.60
N SER A 245 6.36 -13.11 8.32
CA SER A 245 6.87 -12.13 9.25
C SER A 245 6.13 -12.22 10.57
N LEU A 246 6.69 -11.60 11.62
CA LEU A 246 5.98 -11.52 12.89
C LEU A 246 4.61 -10.84 12.74
N TRP A 247 4.49 -9.88 11.81
CA TRP A 247 3.23 -9.20 11.56
C TRP A 247 2.23 -10.12 10.87
N THR A 248 2.64 -10.88 9.85
CA THR A 248 1.71 -11.79 9.14
C THR A 248 1.20 -12.89 10.06
N ILE A 249 2.09 -13.42 10.91
CA ILE A 249 1.75 -14.41 11.93
C ILE A 249 0.84 -13.79 12.98
N ALA A 250 1.20 -12.64 13.54
CA ALA A 250 0.38 -11.99 14.56
C ALA A 250 -1.03 -11.65 14.03
N GLN A 251 -1.12 -11.22 12.76
CA GLN A 251 -2.39 -10.96 12.10
C GLN A 251 -3.21 -12.26 11.94
N ALA A 252 -2.59 -13.34 11.47
CA ALA A 252 -3.25 -14.62 11.22
C ALA A 252 -3.80 -15.25 12.51
N TYR A 253 -3.11 -15.08 13.63
CA TYR A 253 -3.46 -15.68 14.93
C TYR A 253 -4.15 -14.71 15.89
N GLY A 254 -4.50 -13.50 15.42
CA GLY A 254 -5.26 -12.54 16.22
C GLY A 254 -4.49 -11.97 17.43
N THR A 255 -3.16 -12.04 17.44
CA THR A 255 -2.28 -11.49 18.49
C THR A 255 -1.58 -10.21 18.03
N THR A 256 -0.60 -9.73 18.78
CA THR A 256 0.26 -8.60 18.41
C THR A 256 1.69 -9.07 18.19
N VAL A 257 2.47 -8.27 17.46
CA VAL A 257 3.91 -8.54 17.29
C VAL A 257 4.62 -8.51 18.65
N ASP A 258 4.21 -7.64 19.56
CA ASP A 258 4.82 -7.50 20.89
C ASP A 258 4.59 -8.74 21.76
N GLU A 259 3.37 -9.27 21.75
CA GLU A 259 3.04 -10.52 22.44
C GLU A 259 3.80 -11.69 21.83
N LEU A 260 3.86 -11.76 20.51
CA LEU A 260 4.61 -12.79 19.79
C LEU A 260 6.12 -12.71 20.09
N GLN A 261 6.69 -11.51 20.15
CA GLN A 261 8.09 -11.29 20.53
C GLN A 261 8.34 -11.67 21.99
N SER A 262 7.44 -11.25 22.88
CA SER A 262 7.54 -11.51 24.32
C SER A 262 7.48 -13.00 24.62
N ALA A 263 6.53 -13.72 24.01
CA ALA A 263 6.40 -15.17 24.14
C ALA A 263 7.65 -15.91 23.66
N ASN A 264 8.28 -15.43 22.58
CA ASN A 264 9.43 -16.08 21.95
C ASN A 264 10.80 -15.49 22.35
N LYS A 265 10.83 -14.56 23.30
CA LYS A 265 12.05 -13.84 23.73
C LYS A 265 12.82 -13.21 22.56
N LEU A 266 12.10 -12.77 21.53
CA LEU A 266 12.68 -12.15 20.35
C LEU A 266 13.02 -10.69 20.66
N ARG A 267 14.26 -10.29 20.36
CA ARG A 267 14.72 -8.90 20.52
C ARG A 267 14.46 -8.02 19.29
N GLY A 268 13.74 -8.54 18.30
CA GLY A 268 13.50 -7.87 17.02
C GLY A 268 12.52 -8.65 16.15
N THR A 269 12.38 -8.25 14.90
CA THR A 269 11.37 -8.80 13.97
C THR A 269 11.87 -9.90 13.05
N ARG A 270 13.16 -10.24 13.15
CA ARG A 270 13.76 -11.27 12.30
C ARG A 270 13.32 -12.66 12.78
N ILE A 271 12.74 -13.40 11.85
CA ILE A 271 12.42 -14.82 11.97
C ILE A 271 12.96 -15.57 10.75
N TYR A 272 13.13 -16.88 10.88
CA TYR A 272 13.69 -17.72 9.83
C TYR A 272 12.72 -18.84 9.46
N ALA A 273 12.63 -19.19 8.17
CA ALA A 273 11.86 -20.35 7.76
C ALA A 273 12.36 -21.61 8.51
N GLY A 274 11.44 -22.42 9.02
CA GLY A 274 11.70 -23.56 9.90
C GLY A 274 11.85 -23.21 11.39
N GLN A 275 11.81 -21.92 11.77
CA GLN A 275 11.78 -21.52 13.18
C GLN A 275 10.40 -21.82 13.78
N THR A 276 10.36 -22.48 14.93
CA THR A 276 9.11 -22.65 15.68
C THR A 276 8.89 -21.47 16.62
N LEU A 277 7.72 -20.84 16.54
CA LEU A 277 7.26 -19.78 17.43
C LEU A 277 6.11 -20.26 18.32
N GLU A 278 6.13 -19.84 19.57
CA GLU A 278 5.00 -19.84 20.50
C GLU A 278 4.13 -18.60 20.22
N VAL A 279 3.00 -18.79 19.55
CA VAL A 279 2.09 -17.72 19.10
C VAL A 279 0.93 -17.61 20.08
N PRO A 280 0.87 -16.56 20.93
CA PRO A 280 -0.31 -16.34 21.73
C PRO A 280 -1.54 -16.17 20.85
N VAL A 281 -2.70 -16.69 21.25
CA VAL A 281 -3.94 -16.57 20.48
C VAL A 281 -4.96 -15.82 21.31
N GLY A 282 -5.55 -14.75 20.74
CA GLY A 282 -6.68 -14.05 21.33
C GLY A 282 -6.40 -13.20 22.58
N SER A 283 -5.15 -12.82 22.86
CA SER A 283 -4.79 -12.00 24.03
C SER A 283 -5.04 -10.47 23.89
N ARG A 284 -5.95 -10.08 22.98
CA ARG A 284 -6.38 -8.69 22.77
C ARG A 284 -7.52 -8.27 23.68
#